data_AF-A0A4Q9RFM1-F1
#
_entry.id   AF-A0A4Q9RFM1-F1
#
_cell.length_a   1.000
_cell.length_b   1.000
_cell.length_c   1.000
_cell.angle_alpha   90.00
_cell.angle_beta   90.00
_cell.angle_gamma   90.00
#
_symmetry.space_group_name_H-M   'P 1'
#
loop_
_entity.id
_entity.type
_entity.pdbx_description
1 polymer ?
#
loop_
_entity_poly.entity_id
_entity_poly.type
_entity_poly.pdbx_seq_one_letter_code
_entity_poly.pdbx_strand_id
1 'polypeptide(L)'
;MCGRHHKIIDTETRKYTTAMLLRIKQEHEEQGFAEISPTGARVAQQLLANYTQITVIGNHGNVAIQSPGAIQARSITIKNTRAKLSVAPPAGSIGAARAKVAYCQHLIDRYQEYQKADWSGKSDFKYAAIHIALKRTFGASWKLLDEEQFDELVAYLQKRIDATIIGKRNRARGHPNYSSFEV
;
A
#
# COMPACT_ATOMS: atom_id res chain seq x y z
N MET A 1 -4.89 -19.18 -22.52
CA MET A 1 -4.39 -18.44 -23.70
C MET A 1 -4.50 -16.94 -23.45
N CYS A 2 -3.45 -16.16 -23.75
CA CYS A 2 -3.53 -14.69 -23.67
C CYS A 2 -3.89 -14.08 -25.04
N GLY A 3 -4.36 -12.81 -25.05
CA GLY A 3 -5.03 -12.20 -26.21
C GLY A 3 -4.24 -12.20 -27.53
N ARG A 4 -2.90 -12.15 -27.47
CA ARG A 4 -2.02 -12.21 -28.66
C ARG A 4 -2.07 -13.58 -29.35
N HIS A 5 -2.19 -14.66 -28.59
CA HIS A 5 -2.14 -16.03 -29.13
C HIS A 5 -3.44 -16.43 -29.83
N HIS A 6 -4.61 -15.95 -29.37
CA HIS A 6 -5.88 -16.22 -30.08
C HIS A 6 -5.88 -15.59 -31.48
N LYS A 7 -5.37 -14.36 -31.61
CA LYS A 7 -5.32 -13.64 -32.88
C LYS A 7 -4.44 -14.34 -33.92
N ILE A 8 -3.35 -14.99 -33.49
CA ILE A 8 -2.46 -15.75 -34.38
C ILE A 8 -3.18 -16.99 -34.92
N ILE A 9 -3.89 -17.70 -34.04
CA ILE A 9 -4.65 -18.92 -34.40
C ILE A 9 -5.78 -18.57 -35.37
N ASP A 10 -6.49 -17.47 -35.11
CA ASP A 10 -7.60 -17.03 -35.96
C ASP A 10 -7.13 -16.45 -37.31
N THR A 11 -5.92 -15.90 -37.38
CA THR A 11 -5.36 -15.34 -38.63
C THR A 11 -4.77 -16.43 -39.53
N GLU A 12 -4.17 -17.48 -38.95
CA GLU A 12 -3.49 -18.55 -39.70
C GLU A 12 -4.33 -19.85 -39.77
N THR A 13 -5.56 -19.74 -40.26
CA THR A 13 -6.55 -20.84 -40.35
C THR A 13 -6.08 -22.07 -41.15
N ARG A 14 -5.10 -21.90 -42.05
CA ARG A 14 -4.50 -23.01 -42.82
C ARG A 14 -3.45 -23.81 -42.05
N LYS A 15 -2.82 -23.20 -41.03
CA LYS A 15 -1.81 -23.86 -40.19
C LYS A 15 -2.42 -24.45 -38.93
N TYR A 16 -3.37 -23.75 -38.31
CA TYR A 16 -4.09 -24.19 -37.12
C TYR A 16 -5.47 -24.73 -37.50
N THR A 17 -5.48 -25.88 -38.18
CA THR A 17 -6.72 -26.59 -38.49
C THR A 17 -7.36 -27.16 -37.22
N THR A 18 -8.66 -27.44 -37.27
CA THR A 18 -9.40 -28.04 -36.15
C THR A 18 -8.78 -29.35 -35.68
N ALA A 19 -8.31 -30.18 -36.61
CA ALA A 19 -7.60 -31.42 -36.31
C ALA A 19 -6.30 -31.20 -35.53
N MET A 20 -5.54 -30.16 -35.87
CA MET A 20 -4.31 -29.83 -35.14
C MET A 20 -4.59 -29.27 -33.74
N LEU A 21 -5.61 -28.41 -33.60
CA LEU A 21 -5.99 -27.87 -32.30
C LEU A 21 -6.49 -28.97 -31.34
N LEU A 22 -7.23 -29.95 -31.86
CA LEU A 22 -7.64 -31.13 -31.09
C LEU A 22 -6.45 -31.96 -30.65
N ARG A 23 -5.47 -32.16 -31.54
CA ARG A 23 -4.22 -32.87 -31.21
C ARG A 23 -3.41 -32.15 -30.14
N ILE A 24 -3.22 -30.83 -30.26
CA ILE A 24 -2.52 -30.02 -29.25
C ILE A 24 -3.25 -30.12 -27.91
N LYS A 25 -4.58 -30.04 -27.91
CA LYS A 25 -5.38 -30.18 -26.69
C LYS A 25 -5.19 -31.56 -26.05
N GLN A 26 -5.24 -32.62 -26.85
CA GLN A 26 -5.06 -33.99 -26.37
C GLN A 26 -3.65 -34.20 -25.78
N GLU A 27 -2.60 -33.75 -26.46
CA GLU A 27 -1.21 -33.81 -25.95
C GLU A 27 -1.07 -33.03 -24.63
N HIS A 28 -1.78 -31.91 -24.49
CA HIS A 28 -1.74 -31.08 -23.27
C HIS A 28 -2.60 -31.64 -22.12
N GLU A 29 -3.64 -32.42 -22.44
CA GLU A 29 -4.46 -33.16 -21.48
C GLU A 29 -3.74 -34.43 -21.01
N GLU A 30 -3.03 -35.12 -21.90
CA GLU A 30 -2.16 -36.26 -21.58
C GLU A 30 -0.92 -35.83 -20.76
N GLN A 31 -0.38 -34.63 -21.02
CA GLN A 31 0.70 -34.02 -20.22
C GLN A 31 0.18 -33.21 -19.02
N GLY A 32 -1.13 -33.11 -18.85
CA GLY A 32 -1.76 -32.24 -17.87
C GLY A 32 -1.43 -32.68 -16.44
N PHE A 33 -0.77 -31.81 -15.68
CA PHE A 33 -0.80 -31.85 -14.22
C PHE A 33 -2.25 -31.67 -13.75
N ALA A 34 -2.99 -32.77 -13.71
CA ALA A 34 -4.33 -32.86 -13.14
C ALA A 34 -4.33 -33.29 -11.67
N GLU A 35 -3.14 -33.37 -11.05
CA GLU A 35 -3.04 -33.55 -9.61
C GLU A 35 -2.84 -32.19 -8.96
N ILE A 36 -3.82 -31.79 -8.17
CA ILE A 36 -3.67 -30.68 -7.23
C ILE A 36 -2.38 -30.96 -6.47
N SER A 37 -1.38 -30.08 -6.64
CA SER A 37 -0.11 -30.20 -5.94
C SER A 37 -0.37 -30.48 -4.45
N PRO A 38 0.43 -31.31 -3.77
CA PRO A 38 0.22 -31.63 -2.36
C PRO A 38 0.05 -30.39 -1.46
N THR A 39 0.67 -29.28 -1.85
CA THR A 39 0.50 -27.95 -1.22
C THR A 39 -0.87 -27.34 -1.49
N GLY A 40 -1.36 -27.39 -2.74
CA GLY A 40 -2.71 -26.96 -3.10
C GLY A 40 -3.80 -27.79 -2.40
N ALA A 41 -3.58 -29.09 -2.23
CA ALA A 41 -4.51 -29.99 -1.55
C ALA A 41 -4.63 -29.63 -0.06
N ARG A 42 -3.49 -29.34 0.61
CA ARG A 42 -3.48 -28.87 2.00
C ARG A 42 -4.22 -27.54 2.18
N VAL A 43 -4.01 -26.59 1.27
CA VAL A 43 -4.70 -25.28 1.31
C VAL A 43 -6.20 -25.46 1.11
N ALA A 44 -6.61 -26.31 0.15
CA ALA A 44 -8.01 -26.62 -0.07
C ALA A 44 -8.65 -27.29 1.16
N GLN A 45 -7.95 -28.22 1.82
CA GLN A 45 -8.41 -28.85 3.07
C GLN A 45 -8.56 -27.85 4.21
N GLN A 46 -7.63 -26.90 4.37
CA GLN A 46 -7.74 -25.85 5.39
C GLN A 46 -8.93 -24.92 5.14
N LEU A 47 -9.21 -24.59 3.88
CA LEU A 47 -10.39 -23.81 3.50
C LEU A 47 -11.69 -24.56 3.79
N LEU A 48 -11.75 -25.85 3.45
CA LEU A 48 -12.87 -26.74 3.76
C LEU A 48 -13.07 -26.93 5.28
N ALA A 49 -12.00 -26.98 6.07
CA ALA A 49 -12.13 -27.09 7.53
C ALA A 49 -12.74 -25.83 8.16
N ASN A 50 -12.47 -24.66 7.58
CA ASN A 50 -12.86 -23.37 8.14
C ASN A 50 -14.09 -22.72 7.47
N TYR A 51 -14.72 -23.36 6.49
CA TYR A 51 -15.83 -22.75 5.73
C TYR A 51 -17.06 -22.45 6.61
N THR A 52 -17.26 -23.22 7.69
CA THR A 52 -18.37 -23.06 8.64
C THR A 52 -18.12 -21.97 9.69
N GLN A 53 -16.88 -21.50 9.86
CA GLN A 53 -16.53 -20.41 10.78
C GLN A 53 -16.85 -19.02 10.22
N ILE A 54 -17.21 -18.92 8.94
CA ILE A 54 -17.64 -17.65 8.34
C ILE A 54 -19.12 -17.44 8.66
N THR A 55 -19.40 -17.00 9.89
CA THR A 55 -20.73 -16.51 10.28
C THR A 55 -20.84 -15.03 9.93
N VAL A 56 -21.69 -14.69 8.97
CA VAL A 56 -22.09 -13.30 8.70
C VAL A 56 -23.09 -12.89 9.79
N ILE A 57 -22.58 -12.30 10.87
CA ILE A 57 -23.41 -11.78 11.96
C ILE A 57 -23.78 -10.33 11.61
N GLY A 58 -25.07 -10.02 11.55
CA GLY A 58 -25.57 -8.68 11.17
C GLY A 58 -25.98 -8.52 9.71
N ASN A 59 -26.46 -9.59 9.05
CA ASN A 59 -27.10 -9.46 7.74
C ASN A 59 -28.48 -8.81 7.90
N HIS A 60 -28.56 -7.49 7.71
CA HIS A 60 -29.82 -6.75 7.59
C HIS A 60 -30.39 -6.76 6.16
N GLY A 61 -29.82 -7.57 5.26
CA GLY A 61 -30.27 -7.69 3.89
C GLY A 61 -31.48 -8.60 3.76
N ASN A 62 -32.63 -8.03 3.36
CA ASN A 62 -33.76 -8.80 2.85
C ASN A 62 -33.34 -9.56 1.59
N VAL A 63 -33.61 -10.87 1.56
CA VAL A 63 -33.49 -11.67 0.34
C VAL A 63 -34.71 -11.41 -0.53
N ALA A 64 -34.60 -10.46 -1.45
CA ALA A 64 -35.62 -10.16 -2.43
C ALA A 64 -35.35 -10.95 -3.73
N ILE A 65 -36.12 -12.02 -3.96
CA ILE A 65 -36.08 -12.77 -5.21
C ILE A 65 -37.11 -12.11 -6.16
N GLN A 66 -36.61 -11.48 -7.23
CA GLN A 66 -37.43 -10.87 -8.30
C GLN A 66 -38.40 -9.75 -7.89
N SER A 67 -38.00 -8.86 -6.96
CA SER A 67 -38.80 -7.66 -6.65
C SER A 67 -38.38 -6.48 -7.55
N PRO A 68 -39.30 -5.80 -8.24
CA PRO A 68 -38.98 -4.60 -9.02
C PRO A 68 -38.51 -3.50 -8.05
N GLY A 69 -37.23 -3.12 -8.11
CA GLY A 69 -36.64 -2.04 -7.30
C GLY A 69 -35.42 -2.43 -6.44
N ALA A 70 -35.02 -3.69 -6.39
CA ALA A 70 -33.83 -4.11 -5.63
C ALA A 70 -32.52 -3.87 -6.40
N ILE A 71 -31.57 -3.15 -5.79
CA ILE A 71 -30.24 -2.92 -6.36
C ILE A 71 -29.41 -4.22 -6.24
N GLN A 72 -29.14 -4.86 -7.39
CA GLN A 72 -28.22 -5.99 -7.49
C GLN A 72 -26.77 -5.48 -7.54
N ALA A 73 -26.12 -5.40 -6.37
CA ALA A 73 -24.74 -4.95 -6.28
C ALA A 73 -23.78 -5.98 -6.91
N ARG A 74 -23.05 -5.57 -7.95
CA ARG A 74 -22.22 -6.43 -8.81
C ARG A 74 -20.82 -6.73 -8.24
N SER A 75 -20.38 -6.05 -7.19
CA SER A 75 -19.12 -6.36 -6.51
C SER A 75 -19.17 -6.06 -5.02
N ILE A 76 -18.63 -6.98 -4.22
CA ILE A 76 -18.46 -6.85 -2.77
C ILE A 76 -16.96 -6.76 -2.51
N THR A 77 -16.47 -5.58 -2.12
CA THR A 77 -15.05 -5.38 -1.78
C THR A 77 -14.82 -5.70 -0.31
N ILE A 78 -14.28 -6.89 -0.02
CA ILE A 78 -13.94 -7.30 1.36
C ILE A 78 -12.52 -6.84 1.69
N LYS A 79 -12.38 -5.86 2.59
CA LYS A 79 -11.08 -5.38 3.06
C LYS A 79 -10.62 -6.25 4.24
N ASN A 80 -9.58 -7.05 4.03
CA ASN A 80 -8.92 -7.80 5.10
C ASN A 80 -8.05 -6.83 5.93
N THR A 81 -8.61 -6.29 7.01
CA THR A 81 -7.86 -5.50 7.99
C THR A 81 -7.12 -6.45 8.93
N ARG A 82 -5.89 -6.84 8.59
CA ARG A 82 -4.97 -7.40 9.58
C ARG A 82 -4.84 -6.39 10.72
N ALA A 83 -5.17 -6.81 11.94
CA ALA A 83 -4.96 -5.98 13.13
C ALA A 83 -3.47 -5.65 13.21
N LYS A 84 -3.14 -4.36 13.08
CA LYS A 84 -1.77 -3.89 13.19
C LYS A 84 -1.38 -4.01 14.67
N LEU A 85 -0.54 -4.98 14.99
CA LEU A 85 0.09 -5.07 16.31
C LEU A 85 0.85 -3.76 16.56
N SER A 86 0.31 -2.93 17.43
CA SER A 86 0.90 -1.66 17.82
C SER A 86 1.76 -1.91 19.05
N VAL A 87 3.04 -2.19 18.83
CA VAL A 87 4.02 -2.25 19.93
C VAL A 87 4.12 -0.83 20.52
N ALA A 88 3.91 -0.71 21.83
CA ALA A 88 4.10 0.56 22.53
C ALA A 88 5.57 1.00 22.37
N PRO A 89 5.84 2.28 22.06
CA PRO A 89 7.20 2.76 21.90
C PRO A 89 7.99 2.55 23.20
N PRO A 90 9.26 2.13 23.12
CA PRO A 90 10.09 1.90 24.31
C PRO A 90 10.26 3.19 25.12
N ALA A 91 10.29 3.05 26.45
CA ALA A 91 10.53 4.19 27.34
C ALA A 91 11.89 4.84 27.04
N GLY A 92 11.95 6.17 26.99
CA GLY A 92 13.15 6.93 26.59
C GLY A 92 13.28 7.18 25.09
N SER A 93 12.36 6.66 24.27
CA SER A 93 12.30 7.00 22.84
C SER A 93 11.44 8.23 22.58
N ILE A 94 11.73 8.96 21.50
CA ILE A 94 10.93 10.09 21.00
C ILE A 94 9.45 9.69 20.87
N GLY A 95 9.17 8.45 20.47
CA GLY A 95 7.82 7.91 20.33
C GLY A 95 7.01 7.88 21.63
N ALA A 96 7.66 7.82 22.79
CA ALA A 96 7.00 7.87 24.10
C ALA A 96 6.63 9.30 24.51
N ALA A 97 7.39 10.31 24.08
CA ALA A 97 7.17 11.72 24.40
C ALA A 97 6.18 12.39 23.43
N ARG A 98 4.90 12.45 23.81
CA ARG A 98 3.81 12.97 22.96
C ARG A 98 4.08 14.35 22.36
N ALA A 99 4.65 15.28 23.12
CA ALA A 99 4.98 16.64 22.64
C ALA A 99 6.03 16.60 21.51
N LYS A 100 7.11 15.83 21.71
CA LYS A 100 8.17 15.65 20.71
C LYS A 100 7.63 14.99 19.45
N VAL A 101 6.78 13.95 19.58
CA VAL A 101 6.11 13.32 18.43
C VAL A 101 5.25 14.31 17.65
N ALA A 102 4.43 15.11 18.34
CA ALA A 102 3.56 16.09 17.70
C ALA A 102 4.35 17.12 16.91
N TYR A 103 5.47 17.60 17.47
CA TYR A 103 6.33 18.55 16.78
C TYR A 103 7.04 17.95 15.56
N CYS A 104 7.63 16.76 15.69
CA CYS A 104 8.23 16.08 14.54
C CYS A 104 7.19 15.82 13.43
N GLN A 105 5.97 15.43 13.81
CA GLN A 105 4.88 15.24 12.84
C GLN A 105 4.52 16.57 12.15
N HIS A 106 4.41 17.67 12.89
CA HIS A 106 4.19 19.00 12.32
C HIS A 106 5.26 19.37 11.27
N LEU A 107 6.54 19.14 11.58
CA LEU A 107 7.63 19.42 10.63
C LEU A 107 7.57 18.51 9.39
N ILE A 108 7.25 17.22 9.56
CA ILE A 108 7.10 16.28 8.45
C ILE A 108 5.95 16.71 7.53
N ASP A 109 4.79 17.05 8.12
CA ASP A 109 3.62 17.48 7.37
C ASP A 109 3.91 18.77 6.60
N ARG A 110 4.59 19.74 7.24
CA ARG A 110 5.03 20.98 6.59
C ARG A 110 5.98 20.73 5.42
N TYR A 111 6.95 19.84 5.57
CA TYR A 111 7.84 19.44 4.48
C TYR A 111 7.07 18.83 3.31
N GLN A 112 6.09 17.98 3.60
CA GLN A 112 5.25 17.33 2.60
C GLN A 112 4.35 18.35 1.87
N GLU A 113 3.77 19.31 2.59
CA GLU A 113 3.02 20.43 2.00
C GLU A 113 3.87 21.22 1.00
N TYR A 114 5.09 21.59 1.40
CA TYR A 114 5.99 22.38 0.56
C TYR A 114 6.44 21.59 -0.67
N GLN A 115 6.79 20.32 -0.52
CA GLN A 115 7.13 19.46 -1.65
C GLN A 115 5.95 19.21 -2.60
N LYS A 116 4.73 19.12 -2.07
CA LYS A 116 3.52 18.94 -2.90
C LYS A 116 3.21 20.20 -3.72
N ALA A 117 3.47 21.38 -3.17
CA ALA A 117 3.26 22.65 -3.84
C ALA A 117 4.43 23.07 -4.76
N ASP A 118 5.52 22.30 -4.79
CA ASP A 118 6.62 22.48 -5.74
C ASP A 118 6.17 22.05 -7.16
N TRP A 119 5.76 23.03 -7.97
CA TRP A 119 5.36 22.91 -9.37
C TRP A 119 6.51 22.57 -10.34
N SER A 120 7.71 22.25 -9.83
CA SER A 120 8.92 22.05 -10.63
C SER A 120 8.87 20.82 -11.56
N GLY A 121 7.85 19.95 -11.47
CA GLY A 121 7.62 18.85 -12.41
C GLY A 121 8.69 17.75 -12.44
N LYS A 122 9.63 17.73 -11.48
CA LYS A 122 10.82 16.86 -11.51
C LYS A 122 10.59 15.43 -11.01
N SER A 123 9.46 15.11 -10.38
CA SER A 123 9.11 13.76 -9.91
C SER A 123 7.68 13.74 -9.36
N ASP A 124 6.99 12.61 -9.50
CA ASP A 124 5.79 12.33 -8.70
C ASP A 124 6.11 12.48 -7.21
N PHE A 125 5.29 13.23 -6.48
CA PHE A 125 5.46 13.44 -5.05
C PHE A 125 5.18 12.13 -4.28
N LYS A 126 6.17 11.68 -3.49
CA LYS A 126 6.08 10.45 -2.71
C LYS A 126 6.14 10.77 -1.22
N TYR A 127 5.00 10.65 -0.52
CA TYR A 127 4.91 10.80 0.94
C TYR A 127 5.91 9.92 1.70
N ALA A 128 6.20 8.73 1.19
CA ALA A 128 7.15 7.81 1.81
C ALA A 128 8.62 8.27 1.75
N ALA A 129 8.98 9.20 0.85
CA ALA A 129 10.38 9.57 0.60
C ALA A 129 11.06 10.17 1.84
N ILE A 130 10.34 11.00 2.62
CA ILE A 130 10.88 11.56 3.87
C ILE A 130 11.11 10.47 4.92
N HIS A 131 10.18 9.52 5.07
CA HIS A 131 10.33 8.42 6.03
C HIS A 131 11.48 7.48 5.64
N ILE A 132 11.68 7.25 4.34
CA ILE A 132 12.82 6.47 3.83
C ILE A 132 14.14 7.23 4.08
N ALA A 133 14.17 8.54 3.84
CA ALA A 133 15.36 9.36 4.10
C ALA A 133 15.73 9.36 5.59
N LEU A 134 14.74 9.56 6.48
CA LEU A 134 14.94 9.49 7.92
C LEU A 134 15.48 8.13 8.35
N LYS A 135 14.91 7.04 7.83
CA LYS A 135 15.39 5.68 8.13
C LYS A 135 16.82 5.44 7.64
N ARG A 136 17.22 6.03 6.51
CA ARG A 136 18.59 5.94 5.99
C ARG A 136 19.59 6.74 6.82
N THR A 137 19.21 7.91 7.32
CA THR A 137 20.08 8.77 8.12
C THR A 137 20.27 8.25 9.54
N PHE A 138 19.19 7.86 10.21
CA PHE A 138 19.21 7.47 11.62
C PHE A 138 19.21 5.95 11.84
N GLY A 139 19.19 5.15 10.77
CA GLY A 139 19.17 3.67 10.83
C GLY A 139 17.84 3.05 11.29
N ALA A 140 16.99 3.80 11.99
CA ALA A 140 15.72 3.35 12.55
C ALA A 140 14.54 4.24 12.14
N SER A 141 13.33 3.83 12.53
CA SER A 141 12.17 4.73 12.46
C SER A 141 12.40 5.88 13.43
N TRP A 142 12.14 7.12 13.00
CA TRP A 142 12.33 8.32 13.84
C TRP A 142 11.55 8.27 15.16
N LYS A 143 10.47 7.47 15.25
CA LYS A 143 9.70 7.25 16.48
C LYS A 143 10.40 6.34 17.50
N LEU A 144 11.39 5.58 17.07
CA LEU A 144 12.16 4.64 17.91
C LEU A 144 13.52 5.21 18.32
N LEU A 145 13.84 6.43 17.90
CA LEU A 145 15.08 7.10 18.30
C LEU A 145 15.02 7.51 19.75
N ASP A 146 16.18 7.58 20.39
CA ASP A 146 16.30 8.06 21.76
C ASP A 146 15.98 9.55 21.83
N GLU A 147 15.49 9.99 22.99
CA GLU A 147 15.12 11.38 23.21
C GLU A 147 16.27 12.37 23.05
N GLU A 148 17.52 11.92 23.23
CA GLU A 148 18.74 12.70 23.02
C GLU A 148 18.96 13.07 21.54
N GLN A 149 18.45 12.25 20.62
CA GLN A 149 18.57 12.46 19.18
C GLN A 149 17.46 13.39 18.64
N PHE A 150 16.57 13.88 19.51
CA PHE A 150 15.45 14.73 19.11
C PHE A 150 15.92 16.02 18.45
N ASP A 151 16.90 16.71 19.03
CA ASP A 151 17.39 17.98 18.50
C ASP A 151 18.05 17.80 17.13
N GLU A 152 18.81 16.71 16.95
CA GLU A 152 19.40 16.34 15.67
C GLU A 152 18.33 16.04 14.61
N LEU A 153 17.29 15.30 14.98
CA LEU A 153 16.15 15.01 14.11
C LEU A 153 15.41 16.30 13.68
N VAL A 154 15.17 17.21 14.62
CA VAL A 154 14.52 18.50 14.36
C VAL A 154 15.38 19.34 13.41
N ALA A 155 16.69 19.48 13.68
CA ALA A 155 17.60 20.21 12.83
C ALA A 155 17.66 19.63 11.40
N TYR A 156 17.67 18.30 11.28
CA TYR A 156 17.61 17.62 9.99
C TYR A 156 16.32 17.95 9.22
N LEU A 157 15.16 17.87 9.88
CA LEU A 157 13.87 18.17 9.28
C LEU A 157 13.78 19.64 8.84
N GLN A 158 14.17 20.58 9.70
CA GLN A 158 14.20 22.01 9.40
C GLN A 158 15.10 22.30 8.18
N LYS A 159 16.30 21.72 8.14
CA LYS A 159 17.21 21.84 6.99
C LYS A 159 16.58 21.34 5.69
N ARG A 160 15.80 20.25 5.74
CA ARG A 160 15.09 19.74 4.55
C ARG A 160 13.93 20.64 4.14
N ILE A 161 13.18 21.22 5.08
CA ILE A 161 12.12 22.21 4.80
C ILE A 161 12.73 23.43 4.11
N ASP A 162 13.82 23.97 4.66
CA ASP A 162 14.50 25.14 4.11
C ASP A 162 15.11 24.90 2.74
N ALA A 163 15.45 23.65 2.41
CA ALA A 163 15.97 23.28 1.10
C ALA A 163 14.90 23.22 -0.01
N THR A 164 13.60 23.18 0.34
CA THR A 164 12.49 23.20 -0.62
C THR A 164 12.39 24.55 -1.35
N ILE A 165 11.75 24.59 -2.52
CA ILE A 165 11.63 25.85 -3.28
C ILE A 165 10.80 26.86 -2.49
N ILE A 166 9.68 26.42 -1.89
CA ILE A 166 8.87 27.26 -1.00
C ILE A 166 9.66 27.71 0.23
N GLY A 167 10.40 26.81 0.88
CA GLY A 167 11.22 27.14 2.05
C GLY A 167 12.26 28.22 1.75
N LYS A 168 12.96 28.11 0.61
CA LYS A 168 13.91 29.13 0.13
C LYS A 168 13.22 30.46 -0.15
N ARG A 169 12.05 30.42 -0.80
CA ARG A 169 11.27 31.62 -1.15
C ARG A 169 10.77 32.35 0.09
N ASN A 170 10.27 31.62 1.08
CA ASN A 170 9.80 32.18 2.35
C ASN A 170 10.95 32.82 3.12
N ARG A 171 12.11 32.15 3.21
CA ARG A 171 13.32 32.71 3.81
C ARG A 171 13.77 34.01 3.12
N ALA A 172 13.75 34.04 1.79
CA ALA A 172 14.07 35.26 1.03
C ALA A 172 13.09 36.42 1.30
N ARG A 173 11.86 36.12 1.74
CA ARG A 173 10.81 37.09 2.08
C ARG A 173 10.70 37.38 3.58
N GLY A 174 11.53 36.74 4.42
CA GLY A 174 11.44 36.85 5.87
C GLY A 174 10.23 36.16 6.50
N HIS A 175 9.53 35.28 5.77
CA HIS A 175 8.43 34.51 6.33
C HIS A 175 8.94 33.26 7.06
N PRO A 176 8.41 32.92 8.25
CA PRO A 176 8.80 31.72 8.98
C PRO A 176 8.31 30.46 8.25
N ASN A 177 9.20 29.45 8.16
CA ASN A 177 8.90 28.16 7.52
C ASN A 177 8.22 27.16 8.46
N TYR A 178 8.45 27.30 9.76
CA TYR A 178 8.00 26.38 10.80
C TYR A 178 7.91 27.13 12.13
N SER A 179 7.10 26.62 13.05
CA SER A 179 7.03 27.12 14.42
C SER A 179 8.21 26.59 15.25
N SER A 180 8.64 27.33 16.26
CA SER A 180 9.58 26.84 17.29
C SER A 180 8.92 25.74 18.11
N PHE A 181 9.74 24.81 18.61
CA PHE A 181 9.33 23.89 19.67
C PHE A 181 9.41 24.66 20.99
N GLU A 182 8.44 25.54 21.22
CA GLU A 182 8.25 26.17 22.51
C GLU A 182 7.22 25.36 23.29
N VAL A 183 7.63 24.92 24.48
CA VAL A 183 6.79 24.27 25.49
C VAL A 183 6.11 25.36 26.31
#